data_AF-A0A7C6X7P4-F1
#
_entry.id   AF-A0A7C6X7P4-F1
#
_cell.length_a   1.000
_cell.length_b   1.000
_cell.length_c   1.000
_cell.angle_alpha   90.00
_cell.angle_beta   90.00
_cell.angle_gamma   90.00
#
_symmetry.space_group_name_H-M   'P 1'
#
loop_
_entity.id
_entity.type
_entity.pdbx_description
1 polymer ?
#
loop_
_entity_poly.entity_id
_entity_poly.type
_entity_poly.pdbx_seq_one_letter_code
_entity_poly.pdbx_strand_id
1 'polypeptide(L)'
;MKTPKEKYMNDPEYRSLVNMLENLIAQAHFTPSELREACVLASINYERWRIRHSAISNIHPNLEDALRTLDEFVSIGRPRR
;
A
#
# COMPACT_ATOMS: atom_id res chain seq x y z
N MET A 1 17.59 18.52 -8.12
CA MET A 1 16.26 17.95 -7.81
C MET A 1 15.24 19.07 -7.84
N LYS A 2 14.06 18.87 -8.43
CA LYS A 2 12.95 19.83 -8.31
C LYS A 2 12.46 19.86 -6.86
N THR A 3 12.19 21.05 -6.33
CA THR A 3 11.58 21.20 -5.00
C THR A 3 10.16 20.62 -4.98
N PRO A 4 9.60 20.25 -3.81
CA PRO A 4 8.21 19.82 -3.71
C PRO A 4 7.22 20.83 -4.31
N LYS A 5 7.46 22.13 -4.08
CA LYS A 5 6.64 23.22 -4.63
C LYS A 5 6.72 23.27 -6.16
N GLU A 6 7.91 23.12 -6.73
CA GLU A 6 8.09 23.06 -8.19
C GLU A 6 7.43 21.82 -8.80
N LYS A 7 7.47 20.66 -8.13
CA LYS A 7 6.75 19.47 -8.60
C LYS A 7 5.25 19.70 -8.59
N TYR A 8 4.70 20.23 -7.50
CA TYR A 8 3.27 20.55 -7.40
C TYR A 8 2.77 21.49 -8.52
N MET A 9 3.58 22.49 -8.91
CA MET A 9 3.16 23.44 -9.94
C MET A 9 3.26 22.88 -11.37
N ASN A 10 4.17 21.94 -11.62
CA ASN A 10 4.54 21.51 -12.98
C ASN A 10 4.17 20.05 -13.31
N ASP A 11 3.81 19.23 -12.33
CA ASP A 11 3.45 17.83 -12.50
C ASP A 11 1.97 17.61 -12.10
N PRO A 12 1.07 17.40 -13.09
CA PRO A 12 -0.35 17.21 -12.83
C PRO A 12 -0.67 16.00 -11.95
N GLU A 13 0.09 14.91 -12.06
CA GLU A 13 -0.12 13.70 -11.26
C GLU A 13 0.29 13.94 -9.82
N TYR A 14 1.46 14.56 -9.61
CA TYR A 14 1.92 14.95 -8.27
C TYR A 14 0.95 15.93 -7.61
N ARG A 15 0.43 16.90 -8.37
CA ARG A 15 -0.60 17.83 -7.89
C ARG A 15 -1.88 17.12 -7.48
N SER A 16 -2.36 16.17 -8.30
CA SER A 16 -3.56 15.38 -7.98
C SER A 16 -3.36 14.57 -6.70
N LEU A 17 -2.18 13.97 -6.53
CA LEU A 17 -1.83 13.25 -5.31
C LEU A 17 -1.88 14.17 -4.07
N VAL A 18 -1.25 15.35 -4.14
CA VAL A 18 -1.26 16.31 -3.03
C VAL A 18 -2.70 16.74 -2.69
N ASN A 19 -3.52 17.05 -3.69
CA ASN A 19 -4.91 17.45 -3.46
C ASN A 19 -5.75 16.32 -2.82
N MET A 20 -5.52 15.06 -3.24
CA MET A 20 -6.17 13.91 -2.62
C MET A 20 -5.78 13.78 -1.14
N LEU A 21 -4.49 13.92 -0.83
CA LEU A 21 -3.99 13.87 0.55
C LEU A 21 -4.55 15.03 1.39
N GLU A 22 -4.61 16.25 0.85
CA GLU A 22 -5.21 17.40 1.54
C GLU A 22 -6.68 17.16 1.90
N ASN A 23 -7.46 16.58 0.98
CA ASN A 23 -8.86 16.23 1.25
C ASN A 23 -9.00 15.17 2.34
N LEU A 24 -8.15 14.13 2.33
CA LEU A 24 -8.14 13.12 3.38
C LEU A 24 -7.76 13.73 4.73
N ILE A 25 -6.74 14.59 4.76
CA ILE A 25 -6.29 15.31 5.95
C ILE A 25 -7.42 16.16 6.53
N ALA A 26 -8.13 16.91 5.69
CA ALA A 26 -9.25 17.76 6.11
C ALA A 26 -10.38 16.96 6.80
N GLN A 27 -10.55 15.69 6.43
CA GLN A 27 -11.57 14.80 6.99
C GLN A 27 -11.08 14.00 8.21
N ALA A 28 -9.77 13.88 8.42
CA ALA A 28 -9.21 12.86 9.31
C ALA A 28 -9.27 13.21 10.81
N HIS A 29 -9.71 14.42 11.19
CA HIS A 29 -9.78 14.87 12.61
C HIS A 29 -8.47 14.72 13.42
N PHE A 30 -7.33 14.51 12.76
CA PHE A 30 -6.01 14.39 13.36
C PHE A 30 -5.21 15.68 13.21
N THR A 31 -4.26 15.89 14.10
CA THR A 31 -3.32 17.00 13.99
C THR A 31 -2.31 16.75 12.85
N PRO A 32 -1.71 17.82 12.29
CA PRO A 32 -0.66 17.66 11.29
C PRO A 32 0.54 16.82 11.76
N SER A 33 0.84 16.79 13.07
CA SER A 33 1.92 15.96 13.62
C SER A 33 1.58 14.48 13.58
N GLU A 34 0.40 14.10 14.06
CA GLU A 34 -0.09 12.72 14.01
C GLU A 34 -0.18 12.21 12.57
N LEU A 35 -0.64 13.05 11.63
CA LEU A 35 -0.70 12.70 10.22
C LEU A 35 0.67 12.43 9.62
N ARG A 36 1.70 13.22 9.98
CA ARG A 36 3.07 12.96 9.54
C ARG A 36 3.58 11.62 10.08
N GLU A 37 3.35 11.32 11.36
CA GLU A 37 3.72 10.04 11.97
C GLU A 37 3.01 8.87 11.29
N ALA A 38 1.70 8.98 11.08
CA ALA A 38 0.88 7.98 10.42
C ALA A 38 1.34 7.74 8.97
N CYS A 39 1.67 8.79 8.21
CA CYS A 39 2.18 8.68 6.85
C CYS A 39 3.53 7.93 6.79
N VAL A 40 4.43 8.19 7.74
CA VAL A 40 5.71 7.47 7.84
C VAL A 40 5.46 5.99 8.16
N LEU A 41 4.60 5.68 9.14
CA LEU A 41 4.25 4.31 9.47
C LEU A 41 3.57 3.57 8.29
N ALA A 42 2.65 4.24 7.58
CA ALA A 42 2.00 3.69 6.40
C ALA A 42 3.01 3.35 5.30
N SER A 43 3.99 4.24 5.07
CA SER A 43 5.08 4.01 4.11
C SER A 43 5.91 2.79 4.48
N ILE A 44 6.30 2.66 5.77
CA ILE A 44 7.02 1.49 6.28
C ILE A 44 6.20 0.20 6.06
N ASN A 45 4.91 0.23 6.39
CA ASN A 45 4.04 -0.94 6.23
C ASN A 45 3.89 -1.34 4.76
N TYR A 46 3.76 -0.37 3.86
CA TYR A 46 3.71 -0.61 2.42
C TYR A 46 5.02 -1.23 1.90
N GLU A 47 6.17 -0.70 2.31
CA GLU A 47 7.47 -1.27 1.93
C GLU A 47 7.64 -2.70 2.48
N ARG A 48 7.27 -2.95 3.74
CA ARG A 48 7.29 -4.29 4.33
C ARG A 48 6.36 -5.25 3.61
N TRP A 49 5.18 -4.80 3.20
CA TRP A 49 4.27 -5.59 2.37
C TRP A 49 4.91 -5.88 1.01
N ARG A 50 5.40 -4.86 0.31
CA ARG A 50 6.01 -4.98 -1.01
C ARG A 50 7.21 -5.91 -1.01
N ILE A 51 8.14 -5.77 -0.05
CA ILE A 51 9.31 -6.64 0.09
C ILE A 51 8.89 -8.09 0.33
N ARG A 52 7.91 -8.33 1.21
CA ARG A 52 7.38 -9.68 1.42
C ARG A 52 6.85 -10.24 0.10
N HIS A 53 6.03 -9.50 -0.63
CA HIS A 53 5.43 -10.01 -1.87
C HIS A 53 6.47 -10.20 -2.97
N SER A 54 7.45 -9.30 -3.11
CA SER A 54 8.53 -9.44 -4.09
C SER A 54 9.52 -10.56 -3.73
N ALA A 55 9.81 -10.77 -2.43
CA ALA A 55 10.65 -11.87 -1.99
C ALA A 55 9.91 -13.19 -2.21
N ILE A 56 8.64 -13.26 -1.80
CA ILE A 56 7.78 -14.42 -1.94
C ILE A 56 7.60 -14.81 -3.42
N SER A 57 7.37 -13.85 -4.32
CA SER A 57 7.27 -14.11 -5.77
C SER A 57 8.58 -14.56 -6.40
N ASN A 58 9.73 -14.14 -5.85
CA ASN A 58 11.06 -14.51 -6.37
C ASN A 58 11.63 -15.79 -5.73
N ILE A 59 11.07 -16.28 -4.63
CA ILE A 59 11.58 -17.46 -3.91
C ILE A 59 11.16 -18.77 -4.58
N HIS A 60 9.98 -18.84 -5.22
CA HIS A 60 9.58 -20.08 -5.88
C HIS A 60 8.68 -19.80 -7.10
N PRO A 61 9.08 -20.22 -8.31
CA PRO A 61 8.30 -20.01 -9.54
C PRO A 61 6.92 -20.69 -9.51
N ASN A 62 6.72 -21.67 -8.62
CA ASN A 62 5.48 -22.43 -8.49
C ASN A 62 4.67 -22.04 -7.24
N LEU A 63 5.01 -20.92 -6.60
CA LEU A 63 4.33 -20.51 -5.38
C LEU A 63 2.84 -20.24 -5.60
N GLU A 64 2.49 -19.56 -6.70
CA GLU A 64 1.08 -19.29 -7.05
C GLU A 64 0.28 -20.59 -7.21
N ASP A 65 0.89 -21.61 -7.81
CA ASP A 65 0.26 -22.94 -7.93
C ASP A 65 0.09 -23.63 -6.57
N ALA A 66 1.08 -23.48 -5.68
CA ALA A 66 1.02 -24.03 -4.33
C ALA A 66 -0.04 -23.32 -3.47
N LEU A 67 -0.13 -21.99 -3.55
CA LEU A 67 -1.17 -21.20 -2.87
C LEU A 67 -2.56 -21.54 -3.41
N ARG A 68 -2.71 -21.67 -4.74
CA ARG A 68 -3.97 -22.10 -5.37
C ARG A 68 -4.40 -23.49 -4.89
N THR A 69 -3.47 -24.44 -4.85
CA THR A 69 -3.73 -25.80 -4.35
C THR A 69 -4.18 -25.80 -2.89
N LEU A 70 -3.57 -24.95 -2.05
CA LEU A 70 -3.95 -24.81 -0.65
C LEU A 70 -5.35 -24.21 -0.50
N ASP A 71 -5.71 -23.19 -1.28
CA ASP A 71 -7.04 -22.57 -1.28
C ASP A 71 -8.13 -23.55 -1.74
N GLU A 72 -7.85 -24.35 -2.77
CA GLU A 72 -8.72 -25.44 -3.20
C GLU A 72 -8.94 -26.47 -2.09
N PHE A 73 -7.87 -26.89 -1.41
CA PHE A 73 -7.99 -27.83 -0.29
C PHE A 73 -8.80 -27.26 0.88
N VAL A 74 -8.57 -26.00 1.26
CA VAL A 74 -9.30 -25.32 2.34
C VAL A 74 -10.77 -25.10 1.99
N SER A 75 -11.08 -24.80 0.73
CA SER A 75 -12.45 -24.60 0.26
C SER A 75 -13.25 -25.92 0.19
N ILE A 76 -12.59 -27.05 -0.10
CA ILE A 76 -13.18 -28.39 -0.02
C ILE A 76 -13.46 -28.80 1.44
N GLY A 77 -12.61 -28.38 2.38
CA GLY A 77 -12.69 -28.74 3.80
C GLY A 77 -13.71 -27.95 4.65
N ARG A 78 -14.38 -26.93 4.12
CA ARG A 78 -15.43 -26.20 4.86
C ARG A 78 -16.81 -26.84 4.62
N PRO A 79 -17.38 -27.59 5.58
CA PRO A 79 -18.81 -27.88 5.51
C PRO A 79 -19.56 -26.54 5.62
N ARG A 80 -20.44 -26.28 4.64
CA ARG A 80 -21.40 -25.17 4.68
C ARG A 80 -22.15 -25.24 6.01
N ARG A 81 -21.90 -24.28 6.90
CA ARG A 81 -22.80 -23.94 7.99
C ARG A 81 -23.67 -22.79 7.56
#